data_AF-A0A9D7UP22-F1
#
_entry.id   AF-A0A9D7UP22-F1
#
_cell.length_a   1.000
_cell.length_b   1.000
_cell.length_c   1.000
_cell.angle_alpha   90.00
_cell.angle_beta   90.00
_cell.angle_gamma   90.00
#
_symmetry.space_group_name_H-M   'P 1'
#
loop_
_entity.id
_entity.type
_entity.pdbx_description
1 polymer ?
#
loop_
_entity_poly.entity_id
_entity_poly.type
_entity_poly.pdbx_seq_one_letter_code
_entity_poly.pdbx_strand_id
1 'polypeptide(L)'
;MITVQCSCGAKGMAAPTLAGKTVRCRSCSAPITIPSAAPPGAPPDDIYDIAPPTAGPPLRSDLSGPPPIPPLPPEPKPQSAKSKRRAEASDRSFWPDLALSFGFMFRPANLLVFTGAVILGLLSEFIPVRWIDRIPFGLLCAIYMGTIEESAGGSDDLPNSADYEGFFESIILPIARFMGVSLALGLFAVVLFFVVTIPIESETTAIYVAVAIGAAVAFLRPMSMLMAALGGLTSLVRLDMMARSVAAAIVPYLAVWAALLVAMALIVAPYVLSTAEDDSGGFDPFTNIPGRTVAAVLGVYATLVSMRSIGLLHRHFSDRFPWSFG
;
A
#
# COMPACT_ATOMS: atom_id res chain seq x y z
N MET A 1 -20.14 -1.96 -32.22
CA MET A 1 -18.92 -1.57 -31.46
C MET A 1 -17.88 -1.11 -32.46
N ILE A 2 -17.02 -0.13 -32.10
CA ILE A 2 -15.99 0.40 -33.01
C ILE A 2 -14.65 -0.25 -32.65
N THR A 3 -13.99 -0.89 -33.62
CA THR A 3 -12.63 -1.41 -33.46
C THR A 3 -11.64 -0.26 -33.59
N VAL A 4 -10.79 -0.09 -32.58
CA VAL A 4 -9.73 0.91 -32.55
C VAL A 4 -8.39 0.23 -32.34
N GLN A 5 -7.40 0.63 -33.12
CA GLN A 5 -6.02 0.17 -32.99
C GLN A 5 -5.16 1.34 -32.51
N CYS A 6 -4.46 1.13 -31.40
CA CYS A 6 -3.53 2.10 -30.86
C CYS A 6 -2.20 2.08 -31.65
N SER A 7 -1.44 3.17 -31.60
CA SER A 7 -0.08 3.24 -32.13
C SER A 7 0.87 2.21 -31.50
N CYS A 8 0.59 1.72 -30.29
CA CYS A 8 1.35 0.62 -29.68
C CYS A 8 0.98 -0.78 -30.20
N GLY A 9 0.06 -0.89 -31.16
CA GLY A 9 -0.39 -2.16 -31.75
C GLY A 9 -1.54 -2.85 -31.00
N ALA A 10 -1.90 -2.38 -29.80
CA ALA A 10 -3.04 -2.91 -29.06
C ALA A 10 -4.36 -2.64 -29.81
N LYS A 11 -5.17 -3.69 -29.98
CA LYS A 11 -6.52 -3.63 -30.55
C LYS A 11 -7.54 -3.64 -29.42
N GLY A 12 -8.51 -2.73 -29.46
CA GLY A 12 -9.59 -2.63 -28.48
C GLY A 12 -10.94 -2.36 -29.13
N MET A 13 -12.02 -2.55 -28.37
CA MET A 13 -13.38 -2.19 -28.78
C MET A 13 -13.84 -0.99 -27.96
N ALA A 14 -14.36 0.04 -28.64
CA ALA A 14 -14.96 1.20 -28.01
C ALA A 14 -16.50 1.19 -28.15
N ALA A 15 -17.17 1.69 -27.11
CA ALA A 15 -18.61 1.93 -27.15
C ALA A 15 -18.95 3.00 -28.20
N PRO A 16 -20.08 2.89 -28.93
CA PRO A 16 -20.47 3.88 -29.93
C PRO A 16 -20.61 5.32 -29.38
N THR A 17 -20.93 5.47 -28.10
CA THR A 17 -21.04 6.78 -27.40
C THR A 17 -19.70 7.52 -27.24
N LEU A 18 -18.58 6.86 -27.55
CA LEU A 18 -17.24 7.42 -27.54
C LEU A 18 -16.74 7.82 -28.94
N ALA A 19 -17.56 7.66 -29.99
CA ALA A 19 -17.21 8.10 -31.33
C ALA A 19 -16.89 9.61 -31.36
N GLY A 20 -15.78 9.98 -32.00
CA GLY A 20 -15.27 11.36 -32.07
C GLY A 20 -14.57 11.85 -30.80
N LYS A 21 -14.54 11.06 -29.71
CA LYS A 21 -13.83 11.43 -28.47
C LYS A 21 -12.41 10.89 -28.46
N THR A 22 -11.52 11.60 -27.77
CA THR A 22 -10.16 11.13 -27.49
C THR A 22 -10.17 10.35 -26.18
N VAL A 23 -9.72 9.10 -26.22
CA VAL A 23 -9.63 8.22 -25.04
C VAL A 23 -8.18 7.75 -24.85
N ARG A 24 -7.78 7.37 -23.63
CA ARG A 24 -6.43 6.84 -23.38
C ARG A 24 -6.39 5.33 -23.62
N CYS A 25 -5.35 4.85 -24.30
CA CYS A 25 -5.10 3.42 -24.47
C CYS A 25 -4.87 2.74 -23.11
N ARG A 26 -5.56 1.62 -22.83
CA ARG A 26 -5.31 0.83 -21.60
C ARG A 26 -3.91 0.20 -21.54
N SER A 27 -3.25 0.00 -22.68
CA SER A 27 -1.94 -0.65 -22.75
C SER A 27 -0.77 0.34 -22.61
N CYS A 28 -0.81 1.46 -23.34
CA CYS A 28 0.31 2.42 -23.38
C CYS A 28 -0.04 3.84 -22.92
N SER A 29 -1.27 4.11 -22.48
CA SER A 29 -1.79 5.43 -22.08
C SER A 29 -1.81 6.54 -23.15
N ALA A 30 -1.33 6.27 -24.37
CA ALA A 30 -1.38 7.23 -25.47
C ALA A 30 -2.82 7.63 -25.82
N PRO A 31 -3.06 8.90 -26.19
CA PRO A 31 -4.37 9.36 -26.64
C PRO A 31 -4.71 8.70 -28.00
N ILE A 32 -5.90 8.11 -28.08
CA ILE A 32 -6.49 7.52 -29.28
C ILE A 32 -7.76 8.31 -29.60
N THR A 33 -7.82 8.88 -30.78
CA THR A 33 -9.05 9.50 -31.29
C THR A 33 -9.93 8.41 -31.88
N ILE A 34 -11.11 8.19 -31.31
CA ILE A 34 -12.06 7.23 -31.87
C ILE A 34 -12.69 7.88 -33.10
N PRO A 35 -12.63 7.25 -34.29
CA PRO A 35 -13.25 7.81 -35.48
C PRO A 35 -14.74 8.05 -35.23
N SER A 36 -15.20 9.27 -35.49
CA SER A 36 -16.63 9.56 -35.56
C SER A 36 -17.17 8.72 -36.71
N ALA A 37 -18.14 7.83 -36.45
CA ALA A 37 -18.65 6.94 -37.49
C ALA A 37 -19.10 7.75 -38.71
N ALA A 38 -18.83 7.23 -39.91
CA ALA A 38 -19.22 7.85 -41.17
C ALA A 38 -20.74 8.14 -41.20
N PRO A 39 -21.18 9.26 -41.82
CA PRO A 39 -22.58 9.63 -41.87
C PRO A 39 -23.42 8.51 -42.51
N PRO A 40 -24.64 8.25 -41.99
CA PRO A 40 -25.53 7.23 -42.54
C PRO A 40 -26.03 7.71 -43.91
N GLY A 41 -25.46 7.18 -44.99
CA GLY A 41 -25.92 7.50 -46.35
C GLY A 41 -24.99 7.27 -47.52
N ALA A 42 -23.92 6.47 -47.41
CA ALA A 42 -23.19 6.02 -48.60
C ALA A 42 -23.92 4.79 -49.20
N PRO A 43 -24.42 4.86 -50.45
CA PRO A 43 -25.04 3.71 -51.12
C PRO A 43 -24.01 2.57 -51.31
N PRO A 44 -24.47 1.32 -51.42
CA PRO A 44 -23.60 0.19 -51.71
C PRO A 44 -23.06 0.36 -53.14
N ASP A 45 -21.75 0.54 -53.28
CA ASP A 45 -21.09 0.39 -54.57
C ASP A 45 -21.11 -1.09 -54.96
N ASP A 46 -22.02 -1.38 -55.88
CA ASP A 46 -22.12 -2.60 -56.64
C ASP A 46 -20.87 -2.82 -57.52
N ILE A 47 -20.40 -4.07 -57.52
CA ILE A 47 -19.92 -4.81 -58.69
C ILE A 47 -18.73 -4.19 -59.46
N TYR A 48 -17.54 -4.73 -59.20
CA TYR A 48 -16.59 -4.99 -60.29
C TYR A 48 -16.36 -6.49 -60.42
N ASP A 49 -16.92 -7.00 -61.51
CA ASP A 49 -16.67 -8.30 -62.13
C ASP A 49 -15.18 -8.35 -62.55
N ILE A 50 -14.36 -9.07 -61.79
CA ILE A 50 -12.95 -9.31 -62.14
C ILE A 50 -12.88 -10.67 -62.84
N ALA A 51 -12.72 -10.62 -64.16
CA ALA A 51 -12.45 -11.78 -64.99
C ALA A 51 -11.23 -12.60 -64.50
N PRO A 52 -11.22 -13.93 -64.65
CA PRO A 52 -10.11 -14.75 -64.22
C PRO A 52 -8.84 -14.43 -65.05
N PRO A 53 -7.67 -14.24 -64.41
CA PRO A 53 -6.43 -13.95 -65.10
C PRO A 53 -5.92 -15.17 -65.87
N THR A 54 -5.65 -14.95 -67.14
CA THR A 54 -4.98 -15.88 -68.06
C THR A 54 -3.59 -16.24 -67.52
N ALA A 55 -3.28 -17.54 -67.51
CA ALA A 55 -2.00 -18.09 -67.09
C ALA A 55 -0.84 -17.55 -67.93
N GLY A 56 -0.05 -16.64 -67.36
CA GLY A 56 1.26 -16.25 -67.86
C GLY A 56 2.37 -17.16 -67.29
N PRO A 57 3.44 -17.43 -68.05
CA PRO A 57 4.54 -18.29 -67.61
C PRO A 57 5.32 -17.68 -66.43
N PRO A 58 5.92 -18.52 -65.56
CA PRO A 58 6.55 -18.07 -64.32
C PRO A 58 7.82 -17.25 -64.60
N LEU A 59 7.75 -15.95 -64.33
CA LEU A 59 8.93 -15.10 -64.19
C LEU A 59 9.65 -15.50 -62.88
N ARG A 60 10.79 -16.18 -63.01
CA ARG A 60 11.76 -16.35 -61.93
C ARG A 60 12.29 -14.97 -61.52
N SER A 61 11.73 -14.43 -60.45
CA SER A 61 12.28 -13.29 -59.73
C SER A 61 13.33 -13.80 -58.73
N ASP A 62 14.55 -14.04 -59.22
CA ASP A 62 15.76 -14.22 -58.40
C ASP A 62 16.22 -12.85 -57.85
N LEU A 63 15.31 -12.14 -57.18
CA LEU A 63 15.65 -10.97 -56.38
C LEU A 63 16.08 -11.46 -55.01
N SER A 64 17.39 -11.66 -54.86
CA SER A 64 18.05 -11.73 -53.56
C SER A 64 17.70 -10.46 -52.78
N GLY A 65 16.67 -10.55 -51.95
CA GLY A 65 16.21 -9.44 -51.12
C GLY A 65 17.32 -8.97 -50.19
N PRO A 66 17.35 -7.67 -49.85
CA PRO A 66 18.31 -7.14 -48.89
C PRO A 66 18.26 -7.97 -47.59
N PRO A 67 19.43 -8.22 -46.97
CA PRO A 67 19.48 -9.00 -45.74
C PRO A 67 18.51 -8.42 -44.71
N PRO A 68 17.76 -9.26 -43.97
CA PRO A 68 16.79 -8.80 -42.99
C PRO A 68 17.48 -7.85 -42.01
N ILE A 69 17.00 -6.61 -41.96
CA ILE A 69 17.49 -5.61 -41.03
C ILE A 69 17.33 -6.21 -39.63
N PRO A 70 18.41 -6.36 -38.84
CA PRO A 70 18.32 -6.88 -37.50
C PRO A 70 17.30 -6.03 -36.72
N PRO A 71 16.37 -6.64 -35.98
CA PRO A 71 15.35 -5.90 -35.25
C PRO A 71 16.05 -4.86 -34.39
N LEU A 72 15.69 -3.59 -34.60
CA LEU A 72 16.18 -2.48 -33.80
C LEU A 72 16.01 -2.85 -32.32
N PRO A 73 17.06 -2.65 -31.48
CA PRO A 73 16.93 -2.85 -30.05
C PRO A 73 15.66 -2.14 -29.57
N PRO A 74 14.79 -2.82 -28.81
CA PRO A 74 13.55 -2.22 -28.35
C PRO A 74 13.87 -0.91 -27.66
N GLU A 75 13.28 0.17 -28.16
CA GLU A 75 13.51 1.51 -27.64
C GLU A 75 13.24 1.47 -26.13
N PRO A 76 14.21 1.91 -25.30
CA PRO A 76 14.07 1.82 -23.85
C PRO A 76 12.83 2.60 -23.45
N LYS A 77 11.80 1.87 -22.99
CA LYS A 77 10.55 2.49 -22.55
C LYS A 77 10.90 3.58 -21.55
N PRO A 78 10.35 4.80 -21.69
CA PRO A 78 10.64 5.89 -20.77
C PRO A 78 10.34 5.41 -19.37
N GLN A 79 11.41 5.19 -18.60
CA GLN A 79 11.32 4.79 -17.20
C GLN A 79 10.57 5.90 -16.49
N SER A 80 9.43 5.56 -15.87
CA SER A 80 8.64 6.55 -15.15
C SER A 80 9.51 7.18 -14.06
N ALA A 81 9.30 8.45 -13.74
CA ALA A 81 10.05 9.12 -12.67
C ALA A 81 10.05 8.30 -11.35
N LYS A 82 8.99 7.50 -11.14
CA LYS A 82 8.85 6.55 -10.03
C LYS A 82 9.86 5.40 -10.09
N SER A 83 10.11 4.80 -11.26
CA SER A 83 11.12 3.72 -11.37
C SER A 83 12.54 4.25 -11.19
N LYS A 84 12.82 5.46 -11.69
CA LYS A 84 14.14 6.10 -11.49
C LYS A 84 14.38 6.40 -10.01
N ARG A 85 13.39 6.97 -9.31
CA ARG A 85 13.46 7.16 -7.84
C ARG A 85 13.64 5.84 -7.10
N ARG A 86 12.99 4.76 -7.53
CA ARG A 86 13.17 3.42 -6.93
C ARG A 86 14.61 2.89 -7.09
N ALA A 87 15.23 3.13 -8.24
CA ALA A 87 16.62 2.76 -8.48
C ALA A 87 17.59 3.56 -7.59
N GLU A 88 17.42 4.89 -7.51
CA GLU A 88 18.24 5.75 -6.63
C GLU A 88 18.02 5.45 -5.14
N ALA A 89 16.79 5.09 -4.77
CA ALA A 89 16.41 4.71 -3.42
C ALA A 89 17.04 3.38 -2.96
N SER A 90 17.45 2.52 -3.89
CA SER A 90 18.07 1.22 -3.63
C SER A 90 19.53 1.31 -3.17
N ASP A 91 20.19 2.46 -3.34
CA ASP A 91 21.61 2.60 -2.99
C ASP A 91 21.84 2.83 -1.48
N ARG A 92 20.80 3.22 -0.73
CA ARG A 92 20.92 3.41 0.71
C ARG A 92 20.81 2.08 1.43
N SER A 93 21.58 1.89 2.49
CA SER A 93 21.43 0.73 3.37
C SER A 93 20.19 0.86 4.28
N PHE A 94 19.55 -0.26 4.59
CA PHE A 94 18.37 -0.33 5.47
C PHE A 94 18.58 0.26 6.88
N TRP A 95 19.75 0.05 7.50
CA TRP A 95 19.96 0.40 8.91
C TRP A 95 19.94 1.91 9.22
N PRO A 96 20.67 2.76 8.46
CA PRO A 96 20.52 4.21 8.56
C PRO A 96 19.10 4.68 8.28
N ASP A 97 18.41 4.14 7.28
CA ASP A 97 17.03 4.53 6.98
C ASP A 97 16.08 4.20 8.14
N LEU A 98 16.27 3.05 8.79
CA LEU A 98 15.51 2.67 9.98
C LEU A 98 15.78 3.64 11.14
N ALA A 99 17.05 3.98 11.41
CA ALA A 99 17.41 4.94 12.46
C ALA A 99 16.84 6.35 12.16
N LEU A 100 16.94 6.79 10.90
CA LEU A 100 16.41 8.07 10.44
C LEU A 100 14.87 8.14 10.52
N SER A 101 14.18 7.00 10.62
CA SER A 101 12.72 6.97 10.76
C SER A 101 12.22 7.60 12.06
N PHE A 102 13.06 7.64 13.11
CA PHE A 102 12.73 8.33 14.36
C PHE A 102 12.82 9.86 14.22
N GLY A 103 13.71 10.38 13.38
CA GLY A 103 13.85 11.82 13.11
C GLY A 103 12.98 12.32 11.95
N PHE A 104 12.33 11.42 11.22
CA PHE A 104 11.72 11.67 9.93
C PHE A 104 10.62 12.75 9.92
N MET A 105 9.82 12.80 10.98
CA MET A 105 8.68 13.72 11.09
C MET A 105 9.10 15.18 11.33
N PHE A 106 10.34 15.40 11.79
CA PHE A 106 10.88 16.74 12.04
C PHE A 106 11.44 17.41 10.78
N ARG A 107 11.40 16.73 9.62
CA ARG A 107 11.73 17.37 8.35
C ARG A 107 10.64 18.41 8.00
N PRO A 108 11.00 19.60 7.50
CA PRO A 108 10.01 20.66 7.22
C PRO A 108 8.83 20.21 6.31
N ALA A 109 9.11 19.36 5.32
CA ALA A 109 8.09 18.80 4.43
C ALA A 109 7.07 17.90 5.16
N ASN A 110 7.51 17.18 6.20
CA ASN A 110 6.70 16.22 6.95
C ASN A 110 6.02 16.87 8.17
N LEU A 111 6.56 17.97 8.68
CA LEU A 111 6.09 18.61 9.91
C LEU A 111 4.62 19.01 9.82
N LEU A 112 4.17 19.48 8.65
CA LEU A 112 2.77 19.88 8.43
C LEU A 112 1.83 18.67 8.49
N VAL A 113 2.17 17.58 7.80
CA VAL A 113 1.36 16.34 7.80
C VAL A 113 1.37 15.69 9.19
N PHE A 114 2.51 15.67 9.87
CA PHE A 114 2.61 15.19 11.25
C PHE A 114 1.73 16.01 12.21
N THR A 115 1.79 17.34 12.11
CA THR A 115 0.94 18.23 12.92
C THR A 115 -0.54 17.96 12.64
N GLY A 116 -0.92 17.78 11.37
CA GLY A 116 -2.27 17.38 10.98
C GLY A 116 -2.68 16.04 11.60
N ALA A 117 -1.81 15.03 11.55
CA ALA A 117 -2.05 13.73 12.16
C ALA A 117 -2.22 13.82 13.68
N VAL A 118 -1.44 14.66 14.37
CA VAL A 118 -1.59 14.91 15.81
C VAL A 118 -2.94 15.56 16.10
N ILE A 119 -3.34 16.60 15.35
CA ILE A 119 -4.66 17.23 15.50
C ILE A 119 -5.77 16.20 15.30
N LEU A 120 -5.69 15.37 14.25
CA LEU A 120 -6.67 14.31 13.99
C LEU A 120 -6.72 13.27 15.12
N GLY A 121 -5.55 12.89 15.68
CA GLY A 121 -5.45 12.01 16.83
C GLY A 121 -6.13 12.60 18.07
N LEU A 122 -5.86 13.87 18.37
CA LEU A 122 -6.51 14.59 19.47
C LEU A 122 -8.02 14.70 19.26
N LEU A 123 -8.47 15.03 18.04
CA LEU A 123 -9.90 15.07 17.73
C LEU A 123 -10.55 13.69 17.91
N SER A 124 -9.88 12.61 17.50
CA SER A 124 -10.40 11.24 17.70
C SER A 124 -10.49 10.82 19.17
N GLU A 125 -9.66 11.43 20.04
CA GLU A 125 -9.61 11.14 21.47
C GLU A 125 -10.66 11.96 22.26
N PHE A 126 -10.86 13.22 21.89
CA PHE A 126 -11.68 14.16 22.68
C PHE A 126 -13.12 14.35 22.17
N ILE A 127 -13.45 13.95 20.95
CA ILE A 127 -14.83 13.99 20.48
C ILE A 127 -15.51 12.68 20.94
N PRO A 128 -16.58 12.73 21.75
CA PRO A 128 -17.25 11.53 22.27
C PRO A 128 -18.37 11.03 21.33
N VAL A 129 -18.49 11.59 20.13
CA VAL A 129 -19.65 11.37 19.25
C VAL A 129 -19.31 10.24 18.28
N ARG A 130 -19.63 9.01 18.70
CA ARG A 130 -19.25 7.72 18.07
C ARG A 130 -19.29 7.62 16.54
N TRP A 131 -20.12 8.40 15.86
CA TRP A 131 -20.22 8.43 14.39
C TRP A 131 -19.32 9.47 13.74
N ILE A 132 -19.16 10.65 14.36
CA ILE A 132 -18.30 11.74 13.85
C ILE A 132 -16.84 11.40 14.07
N ASP A 133 -16.50 10.71 15.17
CA ASP A 133 -15.13 10.30 15.53
C ASP A 133 -14.50 9.36 14.49
N ARG A 134 -15.34 8.72 13.65
CA ARG A 134 -14.87 7.83 12.58
C ARG A 134 -14.18 8.58 11.44
N ILE A 135 -14.50 9.86 11.23
CA ILE A 135 -13.89 10.65 10.16
C ILE A 135 -12.42 10.99 10.49
N PRO A 136 -12.08 11.59 11.66
CA PRO A 136 -10.69 11.82 12.04
C PRO A 136 -9.88 10.53 12.10
N PHE A 137 -10.46 9.47 12.69
CA PHE A 137 -9.82 8.16 12.75
C PHE A 137 -9.55 7.58 11.36
N GLY A 138 -10.48 7.73 10.41
CA GLY A 138 -10.30 7.26 9.05
C GLY A 138 -9.22 7.99 8.27
N LEU A 139 -9.17 9.32 8.40
CA LEU A 139 -8.09 10.13 7.85
C LEU A 139 -6.74 9.74 8.48
N LEU A 140 -6.71 9.47 9.79
CA LEU A 140 -5.51 9.01 10.47
C LEU A 140 -5.05 7.64 9.95
N CYS A 141 -5.98 6.71 9.73
CA CYS A 141 -5.70 5.42 9.09
C CYS A 141 -5.17 5.60 7.65
N ALA A 142 -5.69 6.58 6.90
CA ALA A 142 -5.23 6.91 5.56
C ALA A 142 -3.78 7.41 5.57
N ILE A 143 -3.43 8.28 6.52
CA ILE A 143 -2.06 8.74 6.71
C ILE A 143 -1.15 7.56 7.08
N TYR A 144 -1.60 6.66 7.97
CA TYR A 144 -0.81 5.49 8.38
C TYR A 144 -0.55 4.51 7.23
N MET A 145 -1.59 4.15 6.49
CA MET A 145 -1.46 3.24 5.34
C MET A 145 -0.66 3.88 4.21
N GLY A 146 -0.93 5.15 3.91
CA GLY A 146 -0.17 5.93 2.92
C GLY A 146 1.31 6.05 3.31
N THR A 147 1.64 6.14 4.60
CA THR A 147 3.04 6.14 5.06
C THR A 147 3.75 4.82 4.74
N ILE A 148 3.05 3.67 4.85
CA ILE A 148 3.60 2.37 4.41
C ILE A 148 3.83 2.40 2.90
N GLU A 149 2.82 2.81 2.13
CA GLU A 149 2.85 2.82 0.66
C GLU A 149 3.95 3.74 0.10
N GLU A 150 4.05 4.97 0.61
CA GLU A 150 5.09 5.95 0.24
C GLU A 150 6.49 5.45 0.60
N SER A 151 6.67 4.94 1.82
CA SER A 151 7.98 4.42 2.27
C SER A 151 8.39 3.18 1.46
N ALA A 152 7.44 2.28 1.17
CA ALA A 152 7.64 1.12 0.30
C ALA A 152 7.93 1.51 -1.15
N GLY A 153 7.38 2.64 -1.61
CA GLY A 153 7.63 3.25 -2.92
C GLY A 153 8.98 3.96 -3.04
N GLY A 154 9.75 4.08 -1.96
CA GLY A 154 11.03 4.78 -1.93
C GLY A 154 10.92 6.28 -1.67
N SER A 155 9.73 6.76 -1.28
CA SER A 155 9.51 8.15 -0.90
C SER A 155 9.96 8.39 0.56
N ASP A 156 10.58 9.54 0.79
CA ASP A 156 10.96 10.03 2.11
C ASP A 156 10.06 11.19 2.56
N ASP A 157 8.83 11.22 2.07
CA ASP A 157 7.80 12.20 2.43
C ASP A 157 6.58 11.48 3.01
N LEU A 158 5.87 12.13 3.93
CA LEU A 158 4.56 11.66 4.40
C LEU A 158 3.51 11.81 3.29
N PRO A 159 2.47 10.96 3.26
CA PRO A 159 1.43 11.06 2.25
C PRO A 159 0.76 12.44 2.31
N ASN A 160 0.71 13.12 1.17
CA ASN A 160 0.07 14.43 1.08
C ASN A 160 -1.44 14.26 1.03
N SER A 161 -2.16 14.99 1.89
CA SER A 161 -3.61 14.93 1.93
C SER A 161 -4.31 15.50 0.70
N ALA A 162 -3.59 16.23 -0.15
CA ALA A 162 -4.12 16.78 -1.40
C ALA A 162 -4.41 15.71 -2.46
N ASP A 163 -3.78 14.53 -2.37
CA ASP A 163 -3.88 13.47 -3.38
C ASP A 163 -5.05 12.49 -3.13
N TYR A 164 -5.89 12.79 -2.14
CA TYR A 164 -7.02 11.97 -1.74
C TYR A 164 -8.21 12.12 -2.71
N GLU A 165 -8.31 11.19 -3.67
CA GLU A 165 -9.42 11.12 -4.62
C GLU A 165 -10.67 10.50 -3.97
N GLY A 166 -11.55 11.35 -3.43
CA GLY A 166 -12.89 10.97 -2.99
C GLY A 166 -12.97 10.33 -1.60
N PHE A 167 -14.16 10.44 -0.99
CA PHE A 167 -14.41 10.03 0.39
C PHE A 167 -14.19 8.52 0.63
N PHE A 168 -14.61 7.68 -0.31
CA PHE A 168 -14.56 6.22 -0.13
C PHE A 168 -13.13 5.69 -0.12
N GLU A 169 -12.33 6.08 -1.10
CA GLU A 169 -10.93 5.63 -1.24
C GLU A 169 -10.04 6.23 -0.16
N SER A 170 -10.33 7.46 0.26
CA SER A 170 -9.49 8.20 1.19
C SER A 170 -9.82 7.94 2.67
N ILE A 171 -11.03 7.46 3.00
CA ILE A 171 -11.46 7.28 4.39
C ILE A 171 -11.92 5.84 4.64
N ILE A 172 -12.88 5.34 3.86
CA ILE A 172 -13.49 4.03 4.12
C ILE A 172 -12.51 2.89 3.86
N LEU A 173 -11.77 2.94 2.76
CA LEU A 173 -10.84 1.88 2.40
C LEU A 173 -9.67 1.73 3.41
N PRO A 174 -8.99 2.80 3.86
CA PRO A 174 -7.99 2.72 4.92
C PRO A 174 -8.54 2.20 6.25
N ILE A 175 -9.74 2.65 6.67
CA ILE A 175 -10.42 2.09 7.86
C ILE A 175 -10.61 0.59 7.68
N ALA A 176 -11.16 0.15 6.55
CA ALA A 176 -11.43 -1.25 6.29
C ALA A 176 -10.14 -2.08 6.32
N ARG A 177 -9.03 -1.58 5.75
CA ARG A 177 -7.71 -2.23 5.82
C ARG A 177 -7.21 -2.36 7.25
N PHE A 178 -7.24 -1.27 8.03
CA PHE A 178 -6.73 -1.26 9.40
C PHE A 178 -7.57 -2.13 10.34
N MET A 179 -8.90 -2.02 10.25
CA MET A 179 -9.84 -2.84 11.01
C MET A 179 -9.77 -4.30 10.59
N GLY A 180 -9.62 -4.59 9.30
CA GLY A 180 -9.50 -5.96 8.80
C GLY A 180 -8.24 -6.66 9.30
N VAL A 181 -7.09 -5.97 9.36
CA VAL A 181 -5.86 -6.50 10.00
C VAL A 181 -6.12 -6.80 11.49
N SER A 182 -6.70 -5.84 12.21
CA SER A 182 -6.95 -5.97 13.65
C SER A 182 -7.94 -7.10 13.95
N LEU A 183 -8.99 -7.23 13.14
CA LEU A 183 -9.99 -8.28 13.26
C LEU A 183 -9.42 -9.66 12.93
N ALA A 184 -8.66 -9.79 11.83
CA ALA A 184 -8.06 -11.05 11.43
C ALA A 184 -7.08 -11.58 12.50
N LEU A 185 -6.20 -10.71 12.99
CA LEU A 185 -5.26 -11.06 14.04
C LEU A 185 -5.93 -11.29 15.39
N GLY A 186 -6.94 -10.48 15.75
CA GLY A 186 -7.72 -10.67 16.97
C GLY A 186 -8.50 -11.98 16.97
N LEU A 187 -9.15 -12.32 15.86
CA LEU A 187 -9.85 -13.61 15.71
C LEU A 187 -8.87 -14.79 15.83
N PHE A 188 -7.71 -14.69 15.18
CA PHE A 188 -6.66 -15.68 15.29
C PHE A 188 -6.19 -15.85 16.76
N ALA A 189 -5.98 -14.75 17.47
CA ALA A 189 -5.61 -14.75 18.88
C ALA A 189 -6.65 -15.44 19.77
N VAL A 190 -7.94 -15.11 19.57
CA VAL A 190 -9.06 -15.67 20.33
C VAL A 190 -9.18 -17.17 20.09
N VAL A 191 -9.13 -17.61 18.83
CA VAL A 191 -9.18 -19.05 18.49
C VAL A 191 -8.01 -19.79 19.13
N LEU A 192 -6.79 -19.25 19.00
CA LEU A 192 -5.60 -19.86 19.60
C LEU A 192 -5.70 -19.91 21.13
N PHE A 193 -6.21 -18.85 21.75
CA PHE A 193 -6.41 -18.78 23.20
C PHE A 193 -7.36 -19.89 23.66
N PHE A 194 -8.55 -20.01 23.07
CA PHE A 194 -9.50 -21.07 23.46
C PHE A 194 -8.92 -22.47 23.21
N VAL A 195 -8.31 -22.72 22.05
CA VAL A 195 -7.73 -24.04 21.73
C VAL A 195 -6.65 -24.45 22.72
N VAL A 196 -5.79 -23.52 23.14
CA VAL A 196 -4.65 -23.83 24.04
C VAL A 196 -5.06 -23.82 25.51
N THR A 197 -6.03 -22.99 25.92
CA THR A 197 -6.39 -22.83 27.34
C THR A 197 -7.48 -23.76 27.86
N ILE A 198 -8.35 -24.32 27.00
CA ILE A 198 -9.35 -25.33 27.40
C ILE A 198 -8.76 -26.47 28.26
N PRO A 199 -7.59 -27.06 27.94
CA PRO A 199 -7.02 -28.14 28.75
C PRO A 199 -6.23 -27.68 29.98
N ILE A 200 -6.10 -26.37 30.24
CA ILE A 200 -5.23 -25.84 31.30
C ILE A 200 -6.03 -25.63 32.59
N GLU A 201 -5.69 -26.36 33.64
CA GLU A 201 -6.34 -26.24 34.96
C GLU A 201 -5.80 -25.08 35.80
N SER A 202 -4.55 -24.65 35.55
CA SER A 202 -3.90 -23.58 36.32
C SER A 202 -4.14 -22.20 35.70
N GLU A 203 -4.75 -21.29 36.48
CA GLU A 203 -4.97 -19.90 36.11
C GLU A 203 -3.67 -19.17 35.73
N THR A 204 -2.59 -19.39 36.49
CA THR A 204 -1.28 -18.77 36.21
C THR A 204 -0.73 -19.21 34.85
N THR A 205 -0.84 -20.50 34.52
CA THR A 205 -0.43 -21.01 33.20
C THR A 205 -1.28 -20.43 32.08
N ALA A 206 -2.60 -20.27 32.30
CA ALA A 206 -3.48 -19.64 31.33
C ALA A 206 -3.10 -18.17 31.05
N ILE A 207 -2.70 -17.41 32.07
CA ILE A 207 -2.20 -16.04 31.91
C ILE A 207 -0.91 -16.01 31.07
N TYR A 208 0.07 -16.86 31.37
CA TYR A 208 1.31 -16.92 30.57
C TYR A 208 1.06 -17.29 29.11
N VAL A 209 0.14 -18.23 28.87
CA VAL A 209 -0.31 -18.57 27.52
C VAL A 209 -0.96 -17.36 26.84
N ALA A 210 -1.83 -16.62 27.52
CA ALA A 210 -2.45 -15.41 26.98
C ALA A 210 -1.41 -14.37 26.56
N VAL A 211 -0.41 -14.13 27.41
CA VAL A 211 0.70 -13.20 27.13
C VAL A 211 1.52 -13.68 25.93
N ALA A 212 1.85 -14.97 25.86
CA ALA A 212 2.60 -15.54 24.73
C ALA A 212 1.82 -15.40 23.41
N ILE A 213 0.51 -15.63 23.42
CA ILE A 213 -0.38 -15.44 22.26
C ILE A 213 -0.43 -13.97 21.85
N GLY A 214 -0.59 -13.05 22.82
CA GLY A 214 -0.56 -11.61 22.57
C GLY A 214 0.76 -11.16 21.94
N ALA A 215 1.89 -11.67 22.44
CA ALA A 215 3.21 -11.39 21.88
C ALA A 215 3.37 -11.93 20.45
N ALA A 216 2.88 -13.15 20.16
CA ALA A 216 2.90 -13.72 18.81
C ALA A 216 2.05 -12.91 17.83
N VAL A 217 0.88 -12.43 18.26
CA VAL A 217 0.00 -11.57 17.45
C VAL A 217 0.65 -10.21 17.19
N ALA A 218 1.23 -9.61 18.23
CA ALA A 218 1.99 -8.37 18.10
C ALA A 218 3.21 -8.54 17.17
N PHE A 219 3.85 -9.71 17.20
CA PHE A 219 4.93 -10.07 16.30
C PHE A 219 4.45 -10.10 14.85
N LEU A 220 3.31 -10.74 14.53
CA LEU A 220 2.81 -10.84 13.14
C LEU A 220 2.26 -9.51 12.58
N ARG A 221 1.80 -8.60 13.45
CA ARG A 221 1.15 -7.33 13.08
C ARG A 221 1.87 -6.50 11.99
N PRO A 222 3.20 -6.32 12.01
CA PRO A 222 3.90 -5.48 11.02
C PRO A 222 3.76 -6.05 9.61
N MET A 223 3.86 -7.38 9.46
CA MET A 223 3.73 -8.06 8.17
C MET A 223 2.28 -8.02 7.67
N SER A 224 1.31 -8.20 8.56
CA SER A 224 -0.11 -8.10 8.21
C SER A 224 -0.48 -6.69 7.75
N MET A 225 0.02 -5.65 8.43
CA MET A 225 -0.18 -4.26 8.00
C MET A 225 0.45 -3.99 6.63
N LEU A 226 1.68 -4.47 6.39
CA LEU A 226 2.34 -4.34 5.10
C LEU A 226 1.54 -4.97 3.96
N MET A 227 1.07 -6.21 4.16
CA MET A 227 0.29 -6.93 3.16
C MET A 227 -1.08 -6.28 2.93
N ALA A 228 -1.75 -5.79 3.98
CA ALA A 228 -3.02 -5.08 3.83
C ALA A 228 -2.87 -3.74 3.10
N ALA A 229 -1.77 -3.02 3.32
CA ALA A 229 -1.48 -1.76 2.65
C ALA A 229 -1.23 -1.98 1.15
N LEU A 230 -0.31 -2.90 0.79
CA LEU A 230 0.13 -3.10 -0.60
C LEU A 230 -0.76 -4.06 -1.40
N GLY A 231 -1.26 -5.12 -0.79
CA GLY A 231 -2.02 -6.19 -1.43
C GLY A 231 -3.51 -6.21 -1.10
N GLY A 232 -3.98 -5.32 -0.23
CA GLY A 232 -5.37 -5.29 0.24
C GLY A 232 -5.72 -6.42 1.23
N LEU A 233 -6.98 -6.48 1.66
CA LEU A 233 -7.43 -7.37 2.74
C LEU A 233 -7.40 -8.86 2.39
N THR A 234 -7.57 -9.24 1.12
CA THR A 234 -7.55 -10.65 0.70
C THR A 234 -6.18 -11.31 0.90
N SER A 235 -5.12 -10.51 0.90
CA SER A 235 -3.76 -10.97 1.19
C SER A 235 -3.60 -11.53 2.62
N LEU A 236 -4.46 -11.12 3.55
CA LEU A 236 -4.39 -11.53 4.97
C LEU A 236 -4.72 -13.02 5.18
N VAL A 237 -5.43 -13.64 4.25
CA VAL A 237 -5.78 -15.08 4.31
C VAL A 237 -4.54 -15.95 4.07
N ARG A 238 -3.48 -15.39 3.47
CA ARG A 238 -2.26 -16.11 3.10
C ARG A 238 -1.18 -16.06 4.18
N LEU A 239 -1.46 -16.71 5.32
CA LEU A 239 -0.50 -16.85 6.42
C LEU A 239 0.79 -17.56 5.98
N ASP A 240 0.72 -18.43 4.97
CA ASP A 240 1.87 -19.07 4.34
C ASP A 240 2.86 -18.04 3.75
N MET A 241 2.32 -17.02 3.08
CA MET A 241 3.13 -15.95 2.49
C MET A 241 3.71 -15.02 3.56
N MET A 242 2.95 -14.72 4.62
CA MET A 242 3.44 -13.95 5.75
C MET A 242 4.65 -14.63 6.38
N ALA A 243 4.52 -15.92 6.75
CA ALA A 243 5.60 -16.66 7.40
C ALA A 243 6.85 -16.75 6.52
N ARG A 244 6.70 -17.00 5.21
CA ARG A 244 7.82 -17.03 4.27
C ARG A 244 8.50 -15.66 4.12
N SER A 245 7.74 -14.58 4.11
CA SER A 245 8.29 -13.21 4.03
C SER A 245 9.09 -12.86 5.28
N VAL A 246 8.55 -13.19 6.46
CA VAL A 246 9.25 -13.02 7.74
C VAL A 246 10.53 -13.84 7.78
N ALA A 247 10.49 -15.12 7.37
CA ALA A 247 11.67 -15.98 7.35
C ALA A 247 12.76 -15.46 6.37
N ALA A 248 12.35 -14.99 5.19
CA ALA A 248 13.27 -14.46 4.17
C ALA A 248 13.98 -13.15 4.59
N ALA A 249 13.37 -12.41 5.52
CA ALA A 249 13.85 -11.12 6.02
C ALA A 249 13.94 -11.09 7.55
N ILE A 250 14.30 -12.21 8.21
CA ILE A 250 14.17 -12.34 9.67
C ILE A 250 14.95 -11.28 10.47
N VAL A 251 16.21 -11.01 10.08
CA VAL A 251 17.06 -10.04 10.77
C VAL A 251 16.49 -8.61 10.67
N PRO A 252 16.22 -8.04 9.48
CA PRO A 252 15.63 -6.71 9.38
C PRO A 252 14.20 -6.67 9.95
N TYR A 253 13.44 -7.78 9.87
CA TYR A 253 12.12 -7.88 10.49
C TYR A 253 12.18 -7.75 12.01
N LEU A 254 13.11 -8.45 12.66
CA LEU A 254 13.33 -8.32 14.10
C LEU A 254 13.73 -6.90 14.50
N ALA A 255 14.49 -6.20 13.65
CA ALA A 255 14.82 -4.79 13.87
C ALA A 255 13.60 -3.87 13.78
N VAL A 256 12.73 -4.08 12.78
CA VAL A 256 11.44 -3.36 12.70
C VAL A 256 10.59 -3.66 13.92
N TRP A 257 10.47 -4.93 14.32
CA TRP A 257 9.71 -5.32 15.49
C TRP A 257 10.25 -4.70 16.78
N ALA A 258 11.57 -4.67 16.96
CA ALA A 258 12.21 -3.98 18.07
C ALA A 258 11.92 -2.47 18.06
N ALA A 259 11.97 -1.81 16.89
CA ALA A 259 11.60 -0.40 16.76
C ALA A 259 10.13 -0.16 17.16
N LEU A 260 9.22 -1.06 16.80
CA LEU A 260 7.83 -1.03 17.24
C LEU A 260 7.69 -1.21 18.75
N LEU A 261 8.46 -2.11 19.36
CA LEU A 261 8.47 -2.27 20.82
C LEU A 261 8.97 -1.00 21.53
N VAL A 262 10.02 -0.37 21.01
CA VAL A 262 10.50 0.92 21.53
C VAL A 262 9.41 1.99 21.40
N ALA A 263 8.75 2.07 20.24
CA ALA A 263 7.65 2.99 20.00
C ALA A 263 6.47 2.73 20.96
N MET A 264 6.14 1.46 21.21
CA MET A 264 5.11 1.05 22.17
C MET A 264 5.52 1.37 23.62
N ALA A 265 6.79 1.17 23.97
CA ALA A 265 7.31 1.50 25.29
C ALA A 265 7.19 2.99 25.58
N LEU A 266 7.33 3.88 24.58
CA LEU A 266 7.09 5.32 24.75
C LEU A 266 5.63 5.63 25.13
N ILE A 267 4.67 4.82 24.68
CA ILE A 267 3.25 4.97 25.01
C ILE A 267 2.96 4.39 26.41
N VAL A 268 3.55 3.23 26.73
CA VAL A 268 3.24 2.47 27.95
C VAL A 268 4.05 2.93 29.17
N ALA A 269 5.27 3.43 29.00
CA ALA A 269 6.14 3.81 30.11
C ALA A 269 5.54 4.91 31.02
N PRO A 270 4.92 5.99 30.50
CA PRO A 270 4.25 6.97 31.35
C PRO A 270 3.15 6.36 32.23
N TYR A 271 2.43 5.36 31.70
CA TYR A 271 1.40 4.64 32.45
C TYR A 271 2.00 3.83 33.59
N VAL A 272 3.00 3.00 33.30
CA VAL A 272 3.67 2.16 34.32
C VAL A 272 4.28 3.01 35.43
N LEU A 273 4.89 4.15 35.08
CA LEU A 273 5.43 5.10 36.04
C LEU A 273 4.32 5.74 36.89
N SER A 274 3.20 6.16 36.28
CA SER A 274 2.08 6.74 37.01
C SER A 274 1.43 5.79 38.01
N THR A 275 1.38 4.49 37.71
CA THR A 275 0.84 3.48 38.65
C THR A 275 1.80 3.13 39.79
N ALA A 276 3.07 3.50 39.71
CA ALA A 276 4.05 3.26 40.77
C ALA A 276 4.07 4.38 41.83
N GLU A 277 3.55 5.57 41.52
CA GLU A 277 3.48 6.72 42.42
C GLU A 277 2.11 6.76 43.13
N ASP A 278 1.92 5.84 44.07
CA ASP A 278 0.60 5.45 44.63
C ASP A 278 -0.04 6.43 45.64
N ASP A 279 0.33 7.72 45.70
CA ASP A 279 -0.26 8.60 46.75
C ASP A 279 -0.32 10.13 46.47
N SER A 280 0.27 10.65 45.39
CA SER A 280 0.45 12.10 45.25
C SER A 280 -0.38 12.74 44.13
N GLY A 281 -1.70 12.49 44.07
CA GLY A 281 -2.61 13.19 43.15
C GLY A 281 -2.10 13.29 41.70
N GLY A 282 -1.39 12.24 41.26
CA GLY A 282 -0.42 12.29 40.18
C GLY A 282 -1.04 12.39 38.79
N PHE A 283 -0.17 12.64 37.82
CA PHE A 283 -0.50 12.68 36.41
C PHE A 283 -1.05 11.31 35.96
N ASP A 284 -2.37 11.17 35.88
CA ASP A 284 -3.00 10.01 35.27
C ASP A 284 -3.15 10.24 33.75
N PRO A 285 -2.38 9.52 32.92
CA PRO A 285 -2.38 9.69 31.47
C PRO A 285 -3.73 9.39 30.80
N PHE A 286 -4.69 8.78 31.50
CA PHE A 286 -5.98 8.38 30.93
C PHE A 286 -7.16 9.18 31.46
N THR A 287 -7.09 9.75 32.67
CA THR A 287 -8.22 10.50 33.23
C THR A 287 -8.07 12.00 33.09
N ASN A 288 -6.84 12.54 33.11
CA ASN A 288 -6.62 13.98 32.96
C ASN A 288 -6.37 14.39 31.49
N ILE A 289 -6.85 15.58 31.12
CA ILE A 289 -6.73 16.12 29.74
C ILE A 289 -5.26 16.23 29.28
N PRO A 290 -4.31 16.73 30.10
CA PRO A 290 -2.91 16.84 29.69
C PRO A 290 -2.29 15.47 29.38
N GLY A 291 -2.59 14.48 30.20
CA GLY A 291 -2.16 13.10 30.06
C GLY A 291 -2.61 12.46 28.77
N ARG A 292 -3.91 12.55 28.49
CA ARG A 292 -4.48 12.04 27.23
C ARG A 292 -3.90 12.75 26.02
N THR A 293 -3.62 14.05 26.12
CA THR A 293 -3.00 14.83 25.05
C THR A 293 -1.58 14.33 24.77
N VAL A 294 -0.75 14.14 25.81
CA VAL A 294 0.61 13.61 25.66
C VAL A 294 0.58 12.18 25.11
N ALA A 295 -0.29 11.33 25.62
CA ALA A 295 -0.45 9.96 25.15
C ALA A 295 -0.88 9.90 23.67
N ALA A 296 -1.81 10.77 23.25
CA ALA A 296 -2.24 10.87 21.86
C ALA A 296 -1.10 11.32 20.93
N VAL A 297 -0.33 12.34 21.32
CA VAL A 297 0.84 12.81 20.55
C VAL A 297 1.88 11.71 20.41
N LEU A 298 2.24 11.07 21.52
CA LEU A 298 3.21 9.95 21.54
C LEU A 298 2.69 8.76 20.74
N GLY A 299 1.39 8.47 20.81
CA GLY A 299 0.74 7.40 20.05
C GLY A 299 0.79 7.64 18.54
N VAL A 300 0.48 8.86 18.09
CA VAL A 300 0.58 9.23 16.66
C VAL A 300 2.01 9.14 16.17
N TYR A 301 2.97 9.67 16.94
CA TYR A 301 4.40 9.58 16.63
C TYR A 301 4.87 8.12 16.54
N ALA A 302 4.63 7.32 17.58
CA ALA A 302 5.01 5.91 17.64
C ALA A 302 4.42 5.11 16.46
N THR A 303 3.16 5.38 16.12
CA THR A 303 2.48 4.73 15.01
C THR A 303 3.11 5.11 13.67
N LEU A 304 3.38 6.39 13.41
CA LEU A 304 4.02 6.83 12.16
C LEU A 304 5.44 6.25 11.99
N VAL A 305 6.25 6.24 13.06
CA VAL A 305 7.57 5.57 13.04
C VAL A 305 7.42 4.10 12.67
N SER A 306 6.42 3.43 13.26
CA SER A 306 6.12 2.02 12.99
C SER A 306 5.73 1.78 11.53
N MET A 307 4.79 2.58 10.99
CA MET A 307 4.33 2.47 9.60
C MET A 307 5.46 2.71 8.60
N ARG A 308 6.32 3.71 8.86
CA ARG A 308 7.50 3.97 8.04
C ARG A 308 8.48 2.80 8.07
N SER A 309 8.78 2.28 9.26
CA SER A 309 9.68 1.13 9.43
C SER A 309 9.18 -0.12 8.69
N ILE A 310 7.86 -0.34 8.69
CA ILE A 310 7.19 -1.40 7.93
C ILE A 310 7.37 -1.20 6.42
N GLY A 311 7.14 0.02 5.91
CA GLY A 311 7.34 0.32 4.49
C GLY A 311 8.80 0.17 4.04
N LEU A 312 9.76 0.57 4.89
CA LEU A 312 11.19 0.39 4.63
C LEU A 312 11.60 -1.08 4.51
N LEU A 313 10.97 -1.98 5.28
CA LEU A 313 11.20 -3.41 5.16
C LEU A 313 10.88 -3.89 3.73
N HIS A 314 9.76 -3.46 3.16
CA HIS A 314 9.42 -3.80 1.78
C HIS A 314 10.36 -3.14 0.77
N ARG A 315 10.67 -1.86 0.95
CA ARG A 315 11.57 -1.12 0.05
C ARG A 315 12.89 -1.87 -0.14
N HIS A 316 13.50 -2.33 0.94
CA HIS A 316 14.84 -2.93 0.94
C HIS A 316 14.86 -4.45 0.69
N PHE A 317 13.75 -5.16 0.91
CA PHE A 317 13.72 -6.64 0.85
C PHE A 317 12.57 -7.21 -0.01
N SER A 318 11.93 -6.38 -0.85
CA SER A 318 10.82 -6.83 -1.74
C SER A 318 11.21 -7.94 -2.70
N ASP A 319 12.48 -8.01 -3.12
CA ASP A 319 13.03 -9.08 -3.97
C ASP A 319 13.01 -10.46 -3.31
N ARG A 320 13.02 -10.50 -1.96
CA ARG A 320 13.00 -11.74 -1.18
C ARG A 320 11.59 -12.22 -0.85
N PHE A 321 10.58 -11.40 -1.08
CA PHE A 321 9.21 -11.75 -0.75
C PHE A 321 8.60 -12.69 -1.80
N PRO A 322 7.82 -13.70 -1.39
CA PRO A 322 7.23 -14.68 -2.31
C PRO A 322 6.03 -14.12 -3.10
N TRP A 323 5.77 -12.81 -2.99
CA TRP A 323 4.67 -12.12 -3.61
C TRP A 323 5.18 -10.84 -4.27
N SER A 324 4.51 -10.45 -5.36
CA SER A 324 4.69 -9.13 -5.97
C SER A 324 3.31 -8.48 -6.06
N PHE A 325 3.17 -7.33 -5.41
CA PHE A 325 2.03 -6.45 -5.64
C PHE A 325 2.56 -5.37 -6.60
N GLY A 326 2.05 -5.41 -7.83
CA GLY A 326 2.53 -4.61 -8.96
C GLY A 326 2.11 -3.16 -8.88
#